data_AF-A0A7X0VCK3-F1
#
_entry.id   AF-A0A7X0VCK3-F1
#
_cell.length_a   1.000
_cell.length_b   1.000
_cell.length_c   1.000
_cell.angle_alpha   90.00
_cell.angle_beta   90.00
_cell.angle_gamma   90.00
#
_symmetry.space_group_name_H-M   'P 1'
#
loop_
_entity.id
_entity.type
_entity.pdbx_description
1 polymer ?
#
loop_
_entity_poly.entity_id
_entity_poly.type
_entity_poly.pdbx_seq_one_letter_code
_entity_poly.pdbx_strand_id
1 'polypeptide(L)'
;MYDDSTPVTAPPVVFPGQRGPETAYRAAHDLLSRRAPREALELLEPALEKEPGNTGLRALRAWAYLIGARLTRAEDELRALVEENPDDDWARHALGRSLERQSRLKEALPHLRLAAAMTGDPEHELAVLRVERRMAERGEKGFDDLV
;
A
#
# COMPACT_ATOMS: atom_id res chain seq x y z
N MET A 1 -59.84 -18.30 7.11
CA MET A 1 -58.85 -18.19 6.02
C MET A 1 -58.27 -16.79 6.08
N TYR A 2 -57.25 -16.60 6.91
CA TYR A 2 -56.33 -15.45 6.89
C TYR A 2 -54.96 -16.07 7.19
N ASP A 3 -54.07 -16.00 6.21
CA ASP A 3 -52.69 -16.48 6.24
C ASP A 3 -51.83 -15.37 6.84
N ASP A 4 -51.36 -15.58 8.07
CA ASP A 4 -50.51 -14.66 8.81
C ASP A 4 -49.05 -15.11 8.71
N SER A 5 -48.49 -14.94 7.51
CA SER A 5 -47.12 -15.32 7.17
C SER A 5 -46.41 -14.17 6.45
N THR A 6 -46.33 -12.99 7.07
CA THR A 6 -45.31 -12.01 6.65
C THR A 6 -44.13 -12.11 7.61
N PRO A 7 -42.97 -12.64 7.20
CA PRO A 7 -41.80 -12.56 8.05
C PRO A 7 -41.44 -11.08 8.19
N VAL A 8 -41.56 -10.56 9.42
CA VAL A 8 -41.02 -9.26 9.80
C VAL A 8 -39.50 -9.36 9.71
N THR A 9 -38.96 -9.11 8.51
CA THR A 9 -37.52 -8.90 8.32
C THR A 9 -37.20 -7.59 9.01
N ALA A 10 -36.69 -7.68 10.24
CA ALA A 10 -36.12 -6.52 10.91
C ALA A 10 -35.05 -5.90 10.00
N PRO A 11 -35.06 -4.58 9.77
CA PRO A 11 -33.97 -3.93 9.05
C PRO A 11 -32.66 -4.28 9.77
N PRO A 12 -31.58 -4.61 9.04
CA PRO A 12 -30.32 -4.98 9.68
C PRO A 12 -29.92 -3.86 10.64
N VAL A 13 -29.75 -4.21 11.92
CA VAL A 13 -29.26 -3.30 12.94
C VAL A 13 -27.83 -2.94 12.55
N VAL A 14 -27.68 -1.83 11.83
CA VAL A 14 -26.38 -1.26 11.52
C VAL A 14 -26.05 -0.30 12.64
N PHE A 15 -25.05 -0.67 13.45
CA PHE A 15 -24.56 0.21 14.50
C PHE A 15 -23.84 1.41 13.87
N PRO A 16 -24.15 2.66 14.27
CA PRO A 16 -23.38 3.82 13.85
C PRO A 16 -21.92 3.63 14.33
N GLY A 17 -21.04 3.37 13.37
CA GLY A 17 -19.65 2.92 13.60
C GLY A 17 -19.21 1.83 12.63
N GLN A 18 -20.12 1.04 12.06
CA GLN A 18 -19.82 -0.04 11.09
C GLN A 18 -19.57 0.43 9.64
N ARG A 19 -19.81 1.71 9.35
CA ARG A 19 -19.61 2.30 8.00
C ARG A 19 -18.68 3.51 8.04
N GLY A 20 -17.69 3.46 8.92
CA GLY A 20 -16.67 4.51 9.05
C GLY A 20 -15.38 4.15 8.30
N PRO A 21 -14.53 5.15 8.00
CA PRO A 21 -13.18 4.92 7.46
C PRO A 21 -12.37 3.96 8.34
N GLU A 22 -12.50 4.04 9.67
CA GLU A 22 -11.81 3.16 10.63
C GLU A 22 -12.15 1.69 10.44
N THR A 23 -13.43 1.38 10.16
CA THR A 23 -13.85 0.00 9.87
C THR A 23 -13.33 -0.50 8.53
N ALA A 24 -13.28 0.38 7.52
CA ALA A 24 -12.68 0.05 6.23
C ALA A 24 -11.18 -0.18 6.36
N TYR A 25 -10.48 0.64 7.15
CA TYR A 25 -9.06 0.49 7.42
C TYR A 25 -8.74 -0.89 8.00
N ARG A 26 -9.38 -1.27 9.12
CA ARG A 26 -9.11 -2.54 9.79
C ARG A 26 -9.43 -3.74 8.90
N ALA A 27 -10.56 -3.71 8.21
CA ALA A 27 -10.97 -4.79 7.32
C ALA A 27 -10.03 -4.92 6.12
N ALA A 28 -9.66 -3.81 5.48
CA ALA A 28 -8.70 -3.82 4.39
C ALA A 28 -7.32 -4.31 4.83
N HIS A 29 -6.84 -3.88 6.01
CA HIS A 29 -5.57 -4.36 6.56
C HIS A 29 -5.57 -5.88 6.78
N ASP A 30 -6.64 -6.46 7.35
CA ASP A 30 -6.79 -7.92 7.51
C ASP A 30 -6.79 -8.65 6.16
N LEU A 31 -7.53 -8.15 5.17
CA LEU A 31 -7.56 -8.71 3.82
C LEU A 31 -6.17 -8.69 3.16
N LEU A 32 -5.44 -7.59 3.28
CA LEU A 32 -4.09 -7.45 2.72
C LEU A 32 -3.08 -8.38 3.41
N SER A 33 -3.21 -8.55 4.72
CA SER A 33 -2.43 -9.53 5.50
C SER A 33 -2.68 -10.96 5.00
N ARG A 34 -3.90 -11.26 4.55
CA ARG A 34 -4.29 -12.54 3.93
C ARG A 34 -4.05 -12.60 2.41
N ARG A 35 -3.35 -11.62 1.84
CA ARG A 35 -3.05 -11.53 0.39
C ARG A 35 -4.31 -11.46 -0.50
N ALA A 36 -5.36 -10.77 -0.04
CA ALA A 36 -6.60 -10.51 -0.77
C ALA A 36 -6.71 -9.03 -1.25
N PRO A 37 -5.89 -8.59 -2.23
CA PRO A 37 -5.85 -7.19 -2.66
C PRO A 37 -7.05 -6.72 -3.47
N ARG A 38 -7.84 -7.63 -4.03
CA ARG A 38 -9.00 -7.23 -4.82
C ARG A 38 -10.12 -6.80 -3.89
N GLU A 39 -10.42 -7.66 -2.92
CA GLU A 39 -11.39 -7.47 -1.86
C GLU A 39 -11.04 -6.26 -1.01
N ALA A 40 -9.75 -6.07 -0.70
CA ALA A 40 -9.31 -4.87 0.01
C ALA A 40 -9.64 -3.59 -0.77
N LEU A 41 -9.43 -3.56 -2.09
CA LEU A 41 -9.79 -2.39 -2.90
C LEU A 41 -11.29 -2.15 -2.98
N GLU A 42 -12.10 -3.21 -3.08
CA GLU A 42 -13.56 -3.09 -3.08
C GLU A 42 -14.08 -2.42 -1.79
N LEU A 43 -13.37 -2.58 -0.66
CA LEU A 43 -13.66 -1.86 0.59
C LEU A 43 -13.05 -0.44 0.63
N LEU A 44 -11.84 -0.27 0.12
CA LEU A 44 -11.10 1.00 0.21
C LEU A 44 -11.64 2.07 -0.73
N GLU A 45 -12.06 1.72 -1.94
CA GLU A 45 -12.57 2.65 -2.96
C GLU A 45 -13.74 3.51 -2.44
N PRO A 46 -14.86 2.95 -1.94
CA PRO A 46 -15.97 3.74 -1.43
C PRO A 46 -15.64 4.48 -0.12
N ALA A 47 -14.65 4.02 0.64
CA ALA A 47 -14.18 4.74 1.83
C ALA A 47 -13.38 5.99 1.45
N LEU A 48 -12.53 5.89 0.44
CA LEU A 48 -11.74 7.00 -0.10
C LEU A 48 -12.60 7.98 -0.90
N GLU A 49 -13.72 7.57 -1.48
CA GLU A 49 -14.70 8.51 -2.05
C GLU A 49 -15.27 9.46 -0.99
N LYS A 50 -15.46 8.98 0.24
CA LYS A 50 -15.97 9.78 1.36
C LYS A 50 -14.87 10.63 2.01
N GLU A 51 -13.66 10.08 2.11
CA GLU A 51 -12.51 10.74 2.71
C GLU A 51 -11.27 10.64 1.81
N PRO A 52 -11.20 11.43 0.72
CA PRO A 52 -10.10 11.35 -0.23
C PRO A 52 -8.73 11.68 0.38
N GLY A 53 -8.71 12.49 1.43
CA GLY A 53 -7.49 12.91 2.14
C GLY A 53 -7.05 11.96 3.26
N ASN A 54 -7.71 10.81 3.44
CA ASN A 54 -7.33 9.88 4.51
C ASN A 54 -6.04 9.12 4.14
N THR A 55 -4.91 9.59 4.68
CA THR A 55 -3.56 9.05 4.41
C THR A 55 -3.45 7.56 4.72
N GLY A 56 -4.10 7.08 5.79
CA GLY A 56 -4.10 5.66 6.15
C GLY A 56 -4.82 4.77 5.14
N LEU A 57 -5.98 5.19 4.64
CA LEU A 57 -6.70 4.46 3.59
C LEU A 57 -5.96 4.50 2.25
N ARG A 58 -5.31 5.63 1.93
CA ARG A 58 -4.44 5.75 0.74
C ARG A 58 -3.24 4.83 0.81
N ALA A 59 -2.60 4.72 1.97
CA ALA A 59 -1.51 3.77 2.23
C ALA A 59 -1.97 2.31 2.02
N LEU A 60 -3.12 1.92 2.58
CA LEU A 60 -3.68 0.58 2.34
C LEU A 60 -4.02 0.34 0.86
N ARG A 61 -4.49 1.36 0.12
CA ARG A 61 -4.73 1.25 -1.32
C ARG A 61 -3.44 1.06 -2.10
N ALA A 62 -2.39 1.82 -1.77
CA ALA A 62 -1.05 1.63 -2.33
C ALA A 62 -0.52 0.21 -2.06
N TRP A 63 -0.70 -0.29 -0.84
CA TRP A 63 -0.32 -1.66 -0.48
C TRP A 63 -1.09 -2.69 -1.32
N ALA A 64 -2.40 -2.52 -1.48
CA ALA A 64 -3.26 -3.36 -2.31
C ALA A 64 -2.83 -3.35 -3.79
N TYR A 65 -2.43 -2.19 -4.33
CA TYR A 65 -1.88 -2.09 -5.67
C TYR A 65 -0.54 -2.81 -5.79
N LEU A 66 0.36 -2.64 -4.81
CA LEU A 66 1.65 -3.30 -4.78
C LEU A 66 1.46 -4.83 -4.79
N ILE A 67 0.76 -5.41 -3.81
CA ILE A 67 0.62 -6.88 -3.75
C ILE A 67 -0.19 -7.42 -4.94
N GLY A 68 -1.15 -6.65 -5.46
CA GLY A 68 -1.92 -6.99 -6.66
C GLY A 68 -1.20 -6.74 -8.00
N ALA A 69 0.11 -6.45 -7.98
CA ALA A 69 0.96 -6.21 -9.16
C ALA A 69 0.49 -5.06 -10.08
N ARG A 70 -0.29 -4.11 -9.55
CA ARG A 70 -0.70 -2.87 -10.24
C ARG A 70 0.33 -1.77 -9.96
N LEU A 71 1.55 -1.98 -10.44
CA LEU A 71 2.75 -1.25 -9.98
C LEU A 71 2.72 0.25 -10.31
N THR A 72 2.22 0.65 -11.47
CA THR A 72 2.10 2.08 -11.84
C THR A 72 1.16 2.81 -10.88
N ARG A 73 0.00 2.23 -10.58
CA ARG A 73 -0.95 2.83 -9.61
C ARG A 73 -0.37 2.86 -8.19
N ALA A 74 0.41 1.84 -7.80
CA ALA A 74 1.10 1.86 -6.53
C ALA A 74 2.13 3.00 -6.48
N GLU A 75 2.94 3.16 -7.51
CA GLU A 75 3.94 4.22 -7.60
C GLU A 75 3.32 5.62 -7.53
N ASP A 76 2.24 5.88 -8.28
CA ASP A 76 1.57 7.18 -8.28
C ASP A 76 1.08 7.55 -6.87
N GLU A 77 0.42 6.61 -6.19
CA GLU A 77 -0.07 6.81 -4.82
C GLU A 77 1.09 7.00 -3.83
N LEU A 78 2.13 6.16 -3.92
CA LEU A 78 3.27 6.17 -3.01
C LEU A 78 4.13 7.42 -3.18
N ARG A 79 4.29 7.94 -4.41
CA ARG A 79 4.97 9.22 -4.64
C ARG A 79 4.24 10.35 -3.93
N ALA A 80 2.92 10.42 -4.08
CA ALA A 80 2.12 11.43 -3.40
C ALA A 80 2.20 11.30 -1.87
N LEU A 81 2.18 10.07 -1.33
CA LEU A 81 2.34 9.84 0.11
C LEU A 81 3.72 10.25 0.63
N VAL A 82 4.79 9.94 -0.11
CA VAL A 82 6.17 10.32 0.25
C VAL A 82 6.40 11.82 0.14
N GLU A 83 5.75 12.51 -0.79
CA GLU A 83 5.79 13.96 -0.91
C GLU A 83 5.05 14.65 0.25
N GLU A 84 3.89 14.11 0.64
CA GLU A 84 3.08 14.61 1.76
C GLU A 84 3.76 14.38 3.12
N ASN A 85 4.31 13.19 3.34
CA ASN A 85 5.05 12.83 4.54
C ASN A 85 6.41 12.21 4.19
N PRO A 86 7.47 13.03 4.11
CA PRO A 86 8.81 12.55 3.87
C PRO A 86 9.38 11.67 4.99
N ASP A 87 8.75 11.58 6.16
CA ASP A 87 9.24 10.75 7.28
C ASP A 87 8.52 9.39 7.37
N ASP A 88 7.61 9.08 6.43
CA ASP A 88 6.97 7.78 6.31
C ASP A 88 7.93 6.74 5.68
N ASP A 89 8.62 5.98 6.53
CA ASP A 89 9.55 4.94 6.10
C ASP A 89 8.84 3.81 5.31
N TRP A 90 7.60 3.49 5.69
CA TRP A 90 6.82 2.45 5.02
C TRP A 90 6.48 2.86 3.59
N ALA A 91 5.96 4.07 3.39
CA ALA A 91 5.62 4.58 2.06
C ALA A 91 6.88 4.68 1.19
N ARG A 92 8.00 5.10 1.78
CA ARG A 92 9.28 5.19 1.08
C ARG A 92 9.84 3.82 0.68
N HIS A 93 9.80 2.85 1.58
CA HIS A 93 10.19 1.48 1.29
C HIS A 93 9.30 0.86 0.21
N ALA A 94 7.97 1.03 0.33
CA ALA A 94 7.00 0.55 -0.63
C ALA A 94 7.21 1.17 -2.02
N LEU A 95 7.57 2.46 -2.11
CA LEU A 95 7.89 3.12 -3.37
C LEU A 95 9.11 2.49 -4.03
N GLY A 96 10.19 2.31 -3.26
CA GLY A 96 11.39 1.62 -3.72
C GLY A 96 11.08 0.21 -4.22
N ARG A 97 10.25 -0.55 -3.49
CA ARG A 97 9.81 -1.88 -3.92
C ARG A 97 8.92 -1.90 -5.16
N SER A 98 8.09 -0.88 -5.35
CA SER A 98 7.28 -0.73 -6.57
C SER A 98 8.17 -0.51 -7.79
N LEU A 99 9.13 0.42 -7.69
CA LEU A 99 10.10 0.72 -8.74
C LEU A 99 11.01 -0.47 -9.06
N GLU A 100 11.46 -1.19 -8.02
CA GLU A 100 12.24 -2.41 -8.17
C GLU A 100 11.49 -3.45 -9.01
N ARG A 101 10.21 -3.70 -8.69
CA ARG A 101 9.37 -4.66 -9.42
C ARG A 101 9.07 -4.23 -10.86
N GLN A 102 9.18 -2.94 -11.15
CA GLN A 102 9.14 -2.39 -12.51
C GLN A 102 10.51 -2.47 -13.23
N SER A 103 11.52 -3.11 -12.62
CA SER A 103 12.90 -3.15 -13.12
C SER A 103 13.60 -1.78 -13.23
N ARG A 104 13.08 -0.75 -12.57
CA ARG A 104 13.62 0.62 -12.51
C ARG A 104 14.56 0.76 -11.31
N LEU A 105 15.67 0.01 -11.35
CA LEU A 105 16.56 -0.19 -10.20
C LEU A 105 17.25 1.09 -9.73
N LYS A 106 17.69 1.93 -10.67
CA LYS A 106 18.32 3.23 -10.37
C LYS A 106 17.41 4.17 -9.60
N GLU A 107 16.11 4.14 -9.88
CA GLU A 107 15.12 4.95 -9.19
C GLU A 107 14.72 4.31 -7.85
N ALA A 108 14.69 2.98 -7.78
CA ALA A 108 14.36 2.25 -6.56
C ALA A 108 15.40 2.46 -5.43
N LEU A 109 16.69 2.38 -5.79
CA LEU A 109 17.79 2.34 -4.82
C LEU A 109 17.82 3.51 -3.83
N PRO A 110 17.70 4.80 -4.22
CA PRO A 110 17.72 5.90 -3.26
C PRO A 110 16.57 5.83 -2.24
N HIS A 111 15.37 5.41 -2.67
CA HIS A 111 14.23 5.24 -1.76
C HIS A 111 14.49 4.11 -0.74
N LEU A 112 15.01 2.97 -1.20
CA LEU A 112 15.31 1.84 -0.31
C LEU A 112 16.43 2.16 0.69
N ARG A 113 17.49 2.84 0.25
CA ARG A 113 18.60 3.26 1.12
C ARG A 113 18.13 4.22 2.20
N LEU A 114 17.28 5.17 1.84
CA LEU A 114 16.75 6.13 2.82
C LEU A 114 15.82 5.45 3.82
N ALA A 115 14.93 4.54 3.39
CA ALA A 115 14.11 3.76 4.31
C ALA A 115 14.95 2.89 5.27
N ALA A 116 16.02 2.26 4.77
CA ALA A 116 16.95 1.50 5.61
C ALA A 116 17.66 2.40 6.63
N ALA A 117 18.13 3.58 6.21
CA ALA A 117 18.79 4.53 7.11
C ALA A 117 17.84 5.10 8.18
N MET A 118 16.56 5.30 7.85
CA MET A 118 15.55 5.79 8.80
C MET A 118 15.21 4.79 9.90
N THR A 119 15.29 3.49 9.60
CA THR A 119 14.73 2.43 10.47
C THR A 119 15.78 1.53 11.11
N GLY A 120 16.92 1.30 10.44
CA GLY A 120 17.85 0.23 10.80
C GLY A 120 17.24 -1.17 10.72
N ASP A 121 16.12 -1.34 10.00
CA ASP A 121 15.43 -2.62 9.88
C ASP A 121 16.19 -3.54 8.90
N PRO A 122 16.58 -4.76 9.32
CA PRO A 122 17.20 -5.74 8.43
C PRO A 122 16.41 -6.02 7.15
N GLU A 123 15.06 -5.98 7.17
CA GLU A 123 14.26 -6.18 5.95
C GLU A 123 14.48 -5.07 4.92
N HIS A 124 14.61 -3.82 5.39
CA HIS A 124 14.91 -2.68 4.54
C HIS A 124 16.34 -2.75 3.99
N GLU A 125 17.31 -3.14 4.79
CA GLU A 125 18.69 -3.36 4.34
C GLU A 125 18.79 -4.47 3.28
N LEU A 126 18.07 -5.57 3.49
CA LEU A 126 17.99 -6.67 2.51
C LEU A 126 17.41 -6.22 1.16
N ALA A 127 16.51 -5.23 1.17
CA ALA A 127 15.99 -4.66 -0.08
C ALA A 127 17.04 -3.86 -0.84
N VAL A 128 17.89 -3.11 -0.14
CA VAL A 128 19.04 -2.40 -0.74
C VAL A 128 19.99 -3.39 -1.40
N LEU A 129 20.44 -4.40 -0.64
CA LEU A 129 21.39 -5.40 -1.15
C LEU A 129 20.86 -6.15 -2.38
N ARG A 130 19.55 -6.45 -2.40
CA ARG A 130 18.89 -7.10 -3.53
C ARG A 130 18.94 -6.25 -4.79
N VAL A 131 18.67 -4.94 -4.67
CA VAL A 131 18.72 -4.01 -5.81
C VAL A 131 20.16 -3.81 -6.29
N GLU A 132 21.11 -3.58 -5.38
CA GLU A 132 22.51 -3.40 -5.72
C GLU A 132 23.09 -4.60 -6.46
N ARG A 133 22.80 -5.83 -5.98
CA ARG A 133 23.22 -7.06 -6.67
C ARG A 133 22.67 -7.12 -8.09
N ARG A 134 21.37 -6.83 -8.26
CA ARG A 134 20.71 -6.87 -9.58
C ARG A 134 21.23 -5.79 -10.52
N MET A 135 21.63 -4.63 -10.00
CA MET A 135 22.29 -3.58 -10.79
C MET A 135 23.70 -4.01 -11.23
N ALA A 136 24.49 -4.59 -10.33
CA ALA A 136 25.82 -5.12 -10.64
C ALA A 136 25.76 -6.22 -11.72
N GLU A 137 24.80 -7.16 -11.61
CA GLU A 137 24.54 -8.20 -12.62
C GLU A 137 24.19 -7.62 -14.00
N ARG A 138 23.61 -6.41 -14.05
CA ARG A 138 23.23 -5.71 -15.30
C ARG A 138 24.31 -4.76 -15.81
N GLY A 139 25.42 -4.58 -15.10
CA GLY A 139 26.42 -3.57 -15.41
C GLY A 139 25.92 -2.12 -15.24
N GLU A 140 24.82 -1.93 -14.51
CA GLU A 140 24.30 -0.61 -14.19
C GLU A 140 25.07 -0.05 -12.99
N LYS A 141 25.92 0.94 -13.21
CA LYS A 141 26.59 1.67 -12.13
C LYS A 141 25.58 2.39 -11.23
N GLY A 142 25.87 2.40 -9.92
CA GLY A 142 25.05 3.04 -8.90
C GLY A 142 25.19 4.57 -8.96
N PHE A 143 24.26 5.29 -8.33
CA PHE A 143 24.30 6.76 -8.28
C PHE A 143 25.59 7.30 -7.63
N ASP A 144 26.22 6.52 -6.73
CA ASP A 144 27.49 6.87 -6.08
C ASP A 144 28.71 6.79 -7.00
N ASP A 145 28.60 6.17 -8.19
CA ASP A 145 29.72 6.05 -9.14
C ASP A 145 29.83 7.27 -10.09
N LEU A 146 29.01 8.30 -9.89
CA LEU A 146 28.94 9.51 -10.71
C LEU A 146 29.48 10.78 -10.01
N VAL A 147 30.07 10.65 -8.82
CA VAL A 147 30.64 11.78 -8.06
C VAL A 147 32.13 11.59 -7.83
#